data_AF-A0A510THE3-F1
#
_entry.id   AF-A0A510THE3-F1
#
_cell.length_a   1.000
_cell.length_b   1.000
_cell.length_c   1.000
_cell.angle_alpha   90.00
_cell.angle_beta   90.00
_cell.angle_gamma   90.00
#
_symmetry.space_group_name_H-M   'P 1'
#
loop_
_entity.id
_entity.type
_entity.pdbx_description
1 polymer ?
#
loop_
_entity_poly.entity_id
_entity_poly.type
_entity_poly.pdbx_seq_one_letter_code
_entity_poly.pdbx_strand_id
1 'polypeptide(L)'
;MPIFGARRRTKASGQAGEPPPAFELSVPEYRAVVRVIEHARACLVLRSGSDAATIHNASGAELASLLHQRASAARARGVSEVPMLPGEIRHLEAAVLNLESYGGHETALCEGYALLEHCEALAAALSRRST
;
A
#
# COMPACT_ATOMS: atom_id res chain seq x y z
N MET A 1 -13.86 4.17 -53.38
CA MET A 1 -13.50 5.51 -52.85
C MET A 1 -13.05 5.36 -51.40
N PRO A 2 -11.87 5.85 -51.02
CA PRO A 2 -11.35 5.80 -49.64
C PRO A 2 -11.73 7.08 -48.89
N ILE A 3 -11.98 7.00 -47.57
CA ILE A 3 -11.92 8.18 -46.68
C ILE A 3 -11.05 7.82 -45.47
N PHE A 4 -9.81 8.30 -45.53
CA PHE A 4 -8.86 8.32 -44.44
C PHE A 4 -9.37 9.24 -43.33
N GLY A 5 -9.75 8.66 -42.19
CA GLY A 5 -9.96 9.38 -40.94
C GLY A 5 -8.74 9.21 -40.04
N ALA A 6 -7.65 9.91 -40.33
CA ALA A 6 -6.47 9.97 -39.47
C ALA A 6 -6.82 10.68 -38.16
N ARG A 7 -7.33 9.95 -37.16
CA ARG A 7 -7.41 10.46 -35.79
C ARG A 7 -6.00 10.51 -35.22
N ARG A 8 -5.49 11.75 -35.18
CA ARG A 8 -4.32 12.20 -34.42
C ARG A 8 -4.31 11.50 -33.05
N ARG A 9 -3.40 10.53 -32.89
CA ARG A 9 -2.92 10.11 -31.57
C ARG A 9 -2.25 11.34 -30.96
N THR A 10 -2.94 12.03 -30.06
CA THR A 10 -2.28 12.85 -29.05
C THR A 10 -1.41 11.92 -28.23
N LYS A 11 -0.10 11.89 -28.55
CA LYS A 11 0.91 11.43 -27.62
C LYS A 11 0.77 12.32 -26.39
N ALA A 12 0.16 11.80 -25.34
CA ALA A 12 0.44 12.29 -24.01
C ALA A 12 1.95 12.06 -23.82
N SER A 13 2.74 13.09 -24.08
CA SER A 13 4.11 13.15 -23.60
C SER A 13 4.00 13.13 -22.09
N GLY A 14 4.07 11.94 -21.52
CA GLY A 14 4.26 11.76 -20.09
C GLY A 14 5.53 12.53 -19.74
N GLN A 15 5.35 13.71 -19.14
CA GLN A 15 6.35 14.19 -18.22
C GLN A 15 6.44 13.07 -17.19
N ALA A 16 7.51 12.29 -17.26
CA ALA A 16 7.93 11.48 -16.13
C ALA A 16 8.33 12.50 -15.06
N GLY A 17 7.31 13.00 -14.34
CA GLY A 17 7.52 13.75 -13.12
C GLY A 17 8.39 12.91 -12.21
N GLU A 18 9.24 13.57 -11.44
CA GLU A 18 10.05 12.90 -10.43
C GLU A 18 9.15 11.97 -9.62
N PRO A 19 9.53 10.69 -9.44
CA PRO A 19 8.71 9.77 -8.68
C PRO A 19 8.40 10.39 -7.32
N PRO A 20 7.14 10.31 -6.84
CA PRO A 20 6.77 10.93 -5.58
C PRO A 20 7.71 10.44 -4.47
N PRO A 21 8.14 11.33 -3.56
CA PRO A 21 9.08 10.95 -2.53
C PRO A 21 8.48 9.80 -1.71
N ALA A 22 9.29 8.76 -1.51
CA ALA A 22 8.97 7.59 -0.72
C ALA A 22 9.75 7.60 0.60
N PHE A 23 9.19 7.03 1.65
CA PHE A 23 9.94 6.65 2.84
C PHE A 23 10.28 5.16 2.78
N GLU A 24 11.30 4.77 3.53
CA GLU A 24 11.83 3.42 3.51
C GLU A 24 11.31 2.63 4.71
N LEU A 25 10.75 1.45 4.43
CA LEU A 25 10.43 0.46 5.44
C LEU A 25 11.59 -0.52 5.59
N SER A 26 11.96 -0.84 6.83
CA SER A 26 12.81 -1.99 7.11
C SER A 26 12.10 -3.31 6.74
N VAL A 27 12.86 -4.40 6.54
CA VAL A 27 12.28 -5.72 6.28
C VAL A 27 11.29 -6.17 7.38
N PRO A 28 11.58 -5.98 8.69
CA PRO A 28 10.61 -6.22 9.75
C PRO A 28 9.32 -5.41 9.61
N GLU A 29 9.41 -4.11 9.35
CA GLU A 29 8.25 -3.23 9.17
C GLU A 29 7.40 -3.64 7.97
N TYR A 30 8.04 -3.89 6.81
CA TYR A 30 7.37 -4.42 5.63
C TYR A 30 6.59 -5.69 5.94
N ARG A 31 7.21 -6.66 6.62
CA ARG A 31 6.56 -7.91 7.00
C ARG A 31 5.41 -7.68 7.97
N ALA A 32 5.53 -6.71 8.87
CA ALA A 32 4.48 -6.37 9.82
C ALA A 32 3.26 -5.76 9.12
N VAL A 33 3.47 -4.85 8.15
CA VAL A 33 2.40 -4.30 7.31
C VAL A 33 1.67 -5.42 6.55
N VAL A 34 2.40 -6.35 5.94
CA VAL A 34 1.79 -7.50 5.23
C VAL A 34 0.96 -8.37 6.18
N ARG A 35 1.48 -8.69 7.38
CA ARG A 35 0.72 -9.50 8.35
C ARG A 35 -0.57 -8.83 8.78
N VAL A 36 -0.56 -7.53 9.06
CA VAL A 36 -1.77 -6.76 9.45
C VAL A 36 -2.81 -6.80 8.33
N ILE A 37 -2.38 -6.58 7.07
CA ILE A 37 -3.26 -6.65 5.89
C ILE A 37 -3.86 -8.05 5.71
N GLU A 38 -3.04 -9.10 5.84
CA GLU A 38 -3.50 -10.48 5.72
C GLU A 38 -4.50 -10.85 6.82
N HIS A 39 -4.26 -10.38 8.04
CA HIS A 39 -5.18 -10.59 9.16
C HIS A 39 -6.51 -9.85 8.94
N ALA A 40 -6.46 -8.59 8.47
CA ALA A 40 -7.64 -7.82 8.10
C ALA A 40 -8.46 -8.54 7.04
N ARG A 41 -7.79 -9.05 6.01
CA ARG A 41 -8.40 -9.85 4.94
C ARG A 41 -9.04 -11.11 5.48
N ALA A 42 -8.37 -11.85 6.36
CA ALA A 42 -8.92 -13.07 6.95
C ALA A 42 -10.19 -12.79 7.75
N CYS A 43 -10.20 -11.72 8.56
CA CYS A 43 -11.40 -11.30 9.29
C CYS A 43 -12.56 -10.94 8.34
N LEU A 44 -12.28 -10.20 7.27
CA LEU A 44 -13.28 -9.86 6.25
C LEU A 44 -13.86 -11.11 5.56
N VAL A 45 -13.00 -12.03 5.10
CA VAL A 45 -13.44 -13.30 4.46
C VAL A 45 -14.36 -14.09 5.38
N LEU A 46 -14.07 -14.13 6.68
CA LEU A 46 -14.83 -14.92 7.63
C LEU A 46 -16.15 -14.27 8.06
N ARG A 47 -16.24 -12.93 8.04
CA ARG A 47 -17.29 -12.21 8.79
C ARG A 47 -18.09 -11.18 7.99
N SER A 48 -17.61 -10.71 6.83
CA SER A 48 -18.31 -9.64 6.11
C SER A 48 -19.41 -10.10 5.17
N GLY A 49 -19.39 -11.37 4.75
CA GLY A 49 -20.30 -11.90 3.73
C GLY A 49 -20.18 -11.22 2.35
N SER A 50 -19.15 -10.40 2.14
CA SER A 50 -18.91 -9.66 0.90
C SER A 50 -18.23 -10.52 -0.16
N ASP A 51 -18.30 -10.11 -1.42
CA ASP A 51 -17.58 -10.79 -2.49
C ASP A 51 -16.06 -10.55 -2.43
N ALA A 52 -15.31 -11.37 -3.18
CA ALA A 52 -13.86 -11.37 -3.16
C ALA A 52 -13.23 -10.05 -3.63
N ALA A 53 -13.87 -9.32 -4.56
CA ALA A 53 -13.36 -8.05 -5.06
C ALA A 53 -13.54 -6.96 -4.00
N THR A 54 -14.70 -6.91 -3.34
CA THR A 54 -14.91 -6.01 -2.19
C THR A 54 -13.92 -6.28 -1.07
N ILE A 55 -13.69 -7.55 -0.71
CA ILE A 55 -12.70 -7.93 0.31
C ILE A 55 -11.29 -7.50 -0.08
N HIS A 56 -10.91 -7.68 -1.35
CA HIS A 56 -9.59 -7.26 -1.83
C HIS A 56 -9.40 -5.74 -1.67
N ASN A 57 -10.39 -4.95 -2.07
CA ASN A 57 -10.34 -3.50 -2.00
C ASN A 57 -10.35 -2.97 -0.56
N ALA A 58 -11.12 -3.61 0.33
CA ALA A 58 -11.25 -3.19 1.72
C ALA A 58 -10.06 -3.61 2.60
N SER A 59 -9.45 -4.77 2.34
CA SER A 59 -8.40 -5.33 3.20
C SER A 59 -7.03 -4.66 3.11
N GLY A 60 -6.80 -3.80 2.11
CA GLY A 60 -5.46 -3.28 1.80
C GLY A 60 -4.59 -4.27 1.02
N ALA A 61 -5.16 -5.34 0.46
CA ALA A 61 -4.43 -6.37 -0.30
C ALA A 61 -3.68 -5.82 -1.55
N GLU A 62 -4.16 -4.71 -2.13
CA GLU A 62 -3.45 -3.99 -3.18
C GLU A 62 -2.09 -3.47 -2.68
N LEU A 63 -2.05 -2.86 -1.48
CA LEU A 63 -0.81 -2.37 -0.87
C LEU A 63 0.17 -3.52 -0.63
N ALA A 64 -0.29 -4.65 -0.07
CA ALA A 64 0.58 -5.81 0.14
C ALA A 64 1.21 -6.32 -1.16
N SER A 65 0.43 -6.31 -2.26
CA SER A 65 0.91 -6.72 -3.58
C SER A 65 1.98 -5.77 -4.12
N LEU A 66 1.77 -4.45 -3.99
CA LEU A 66 2.74 -3.43 -4.38
C LEU A 66 4.02 -3.52 -3.56
N LEU A 67 3.92 -3.65 -2.24
CA LEU A 67 5.09 -3.77 -1.36
C LEU A 67 5.87 -5.04 -1.65
N HIS A 68 5.22 -6.16 -1.98
CA HIS A 68 5.91 -7.39 -2.36
C HIS A 68 6.72 -7.22 -3.66
N GLN A 69 6.15 -6.55 -4.66
CA GLN A 69 6.87 -6.22 -5.90
C GLN A 69 8.08 -5.33 -5.62
N ARG A 70 7.91 -4.30 -4.79
CA ARG A 70 8.99 -3.37 -4.41
C ARG A 70 10.07 -4.05 -3.58
N ALA A 71 9.70 -4.92 -2.64
CA ALA A 71 10.65 -5.70 -1.86
C ALA A 71 11.46 -6.65 -2.73
N SER A 72 10.82 -7.30 -3.72
CA SER A 72 11.51 -8.13 -4.72
C SER A 72 12.50 -7.31 -5.56
N ALA A 73 12.07 -6.12 -6.01
CA ALA A 73 12.92 -5.22 -6.77
C ALA A 73 14.11 -4.67 -5.94
N ALA A 74 13.88 -4.31 -4.67
CA ALA A 74 14.93 -3.87 -3.75
C ALA A 74 15.97 -4.99 -3.54
N ARG A 75 15.49 -6.21 -3.29
CA ARG A 75 16.35 -7.40 -3.14
C ARG A 75 17.19 -7.67 -4.38
N ALA A 76 16.61 -7.54 -5.57
CA ALA A 76 17.34 -7.71 -6.83
C ALA A 76 18.45 -6.66 -7.02
N ARG A 77 18.36 -5.51 -6.35
CA ARG A 77 19.38 -4.45 -6.33
C ARG A 77 20.34 -4.54 -5.14
N GLY A 78 20.19 -5.54 -4.27
CA GLY A 78 21.02 -5.69 -3.07
C GLY A 78 20.66 -4.72 -1.93
N VAL A 79 19.51 -4.06 -2.00
CA VAL A 79 18.98 -3.17 -0.96
C VAL A 79 17.91 -3.90 -0.16
N SER A 80 17.79 -3.60 1.14
CA SER A 80 16.88 -4.29 2.05
C SER A 80 15.59 -3.51 2.31
N GLU A 81 15.65 -2.21 2.10
CA GLU A 81 14.64 -1.22 2.38
C GLU A 81 13.56 -1.24 1.30
N VAL A 82 12.30 -1.23 1.75
CA VAL A 82 11.13 -1.30 0.86
C VAL A 82 10.48 0.08 0.78
N PRO A 83 10.47 0.73 -0.40
CA PRO A 83 9.88 2.06 -0.52
C PRO A 83 8.35 2.02 -0.40
N MET A 84 7.81 2.90 0.44
CA MET A 84 6.38 3.16 0.59
C MET A 84 6.08 4.64 0.40
N LEU A 85 4.98 4.93 -0.28
CA LEU A 85 4.52 6.30 -0.54
C LEU A 85 3.66 6.79 0.63
N PRO A 86 3.72 8.07 1.02
CA PRO A 86 2.82 8.64 2.04
C PRO A 86 1.34 8.37 1.78
N GLY A 87 0.90 8.48 0.51
CA GLY A 87 -0.48 8.22 0.12
C GLY A 87 -0.92 6.76 0.28
N GLU A 88 0.01 5.83 0.48
CA GLU A 88 -0.30 4.42 0.68
C GLU A 88 -0.67 4.08 2.12
N ILE A 89 -0.37 4.97 3.08
CA ILE A 89 -0.70 4.79 4.51
C ILE A 89 -2.20 4.56 4.70
N ARG A 90 -3.05 5.20 3.90
CA ARG A 90 -4.51 5.02 3.92
C ARG A 90 -4.97 3.56 3.73
N HIS A 91 -4.19 2.74 3.01
CA HIS A 91 -4.53 1.33 2.82
C HIS A 91 -4.20 0.50 4.06
N LEU A 92 -3.13 0.86 4.79
CA LEU A 92 -2.83 0.29 6.09
C LEU A 92 -3.88 0.73 7.12
N GLU A 93 -4.25 2.02 7.14
CA GLU A 93 -5.32 2.54 7.99
C GLU A 93 -6.63 1.78 7.77
N ALA A 94 -7.05 1.60 6.51
CA ALA A 94 -8.25 0.82 6.18
C ALA A 94 -8.15 -0.64 6.67
N ALA A 95 -6.98 -1.27 6.59
CA ALA A 95 -6.78 -2.62 7.11
C ALA A 95 -6.94 -2.66 8.64
N VAL A 96 -6.38 -1.69 9.37
CA VAL A 96 -6.50 -1.58 10.83
C VAL A 96 -7.96 -1.33 11.26
N LEU A 97 -8.66 -0.42 10.59
CA LEU A 97 -10.09 -0.18 10.85
C LEU A 97 -10.96 -1.40 10.58
N ASN A 98 -10.64 -2.18 9.54
CA ASN A 98 -11.33 -3.44 9.28
C ASN A 98 -10.99 -4.51 10.32
N LEU A 99 -9.76 -4.56 10.82
CA LEU A 99 -9.43 -5.43 11.94
C LEU A 99 -10.27 -5.10 13.17
N GLU A 100 -10.39 -3.83 13.52
CA GLU A 100 -11.23 -3.38 14.62
C GLU A 100 -12.71 -3.79 14.38
N SER A 101 -13.24 -3.44 13.21
CA SER A 101 -14.66 -3.61 12.87
C SER A 101 -15.08 -5.07 12.76
N TYR A 102 -14.19 -5.95 12.27
CA TYR A 102 -14.47 -7.37 12.07
C TYR A 102 -13.86 -8.24 13.17
N GLY A 103 -13.52 -7.66 14.32
CA GLY A 103 -13.13 -8.37 15.54
C GLY A 103 -11.86 -9.20 15.37
N GLY A 104 -10.84 -8.56 14.81
CA GLY A 104 -9.46 -9.02 14.82
C GLY A 104 -8.93 -9.23 16.24
N HIS A 105 -7.81 -9.94 16.35
CA HIS A 105 -7.17 -10.17 17.64
C HIS A 105 -6.60 -8.84 18.16
N GLU A 106 -6.76 -8.59 19.46
CA GLU A 106 -6.28 -7.36 20.12
C GLU A 106 -4.79 -7.11 19.85
N THR A 107 -3.96 -8.16 19.88
CA THR A 107 -2.53 -8.04 19.58
C THR A 107 -2.25 -7.55 18.16
N ALA A 108 -3.03 -8.01 17.18
CA ALA A 108 -2.89 -7.57 15.79
C ALA A 108 -3.41 -6.14 15.60
N LEU A 109 -4.43 -5.73 16.37
CA LEU A 109 -4.94 -4.37 16.37
C LEU A 109 -3.92 -3.40 16.96
N CYS A 110 -3.30 -3.73 18.10
CA CYS A 110 -2.23 -2.95 18.70
C CYS A 110 -1.01 -2.84 17.78
N GLU A 111 -0.57 -3.95 17.17
CA GLU A 111 0.52 -3.93 16.17
C GLU A 111 0.14 -3.02 14.98
N GLY A 112 -1.11 -3.10 14.50
CA GLY A 112 -1.63 -2.26 13.44
C GLY A 112 -1.56 -0.76 13.72
N TYR A 113 -2.06 -0.32 14.88
CA TYR A 113 -1.99 1.10 15.25
C TYR A 113 -0.56 1.59 15.49
N ALA A 114 0.30 0.77 16.11
CA ALA A 114 1.71 1.12 16.29
C ALA A 114 2.44 1.29 14.94
N LEU A 115 2.15 0.42 13.96
CA LEU A 115 2.68 0.56 12.61
C LEU A 115 2.14 1.80 11.90
N LEU A 116 0.86 2.12 12.10
CA LEU A 116 0.25 3.31 11.51
C LEU A 116 0.94 4.59 12.00
N GLU A 117 1.06 4.75 13.32
CA GLU A 117 1.77 5.87 13.95
C GLU A 117 3.22 5.97 13.46
N HIS A 118 3.91 4.83 13.37
CA HIS A 118 5.27 4.78 12.86
C HIS A 118 5.37 5.24 11.39
N CYS A 119 4.49 4.76 10.51
CA CYS A 119 4.48 5.15 9.10
C CYS A 119 4.15 6.64 8.93
N GLU A 120 3.22 7.17 9.72
CA GLU A 120 2.89 8.60 9.73
C GLU A 120 4.08 9.45 10.16
N ALA A 121 4.83 9.01 11.18
CA ALA A 121 6.05 9.69 11.62
C ALA A 121 7.13 9.70 10.51
N LEU A 122 7.32 8.58 9.80
CA LEU A 122 8.23 8.48 8.66
C LEU A 122 7.82 9.40 7.50
N ALA A 123 6.52 9.42 7.16
CA ALA A 123 5.98 10.30 6.13
C ALA A 123 6.12 11.79 6.50
N ALA A 124 5.86 12.16 7.76
CA ALA A 124 6.06 13.52 8.24
C ALA A 124 7.54 13.94 8.21
N ALA A 125 8.46 13.02 8.54
CA ALA A 125 9.90 13.25 8.44
C ALA A 125 10.35 13.46 6.99
N LEU A 126 9.77 12.72 6.05
CA LEU A 126 10.02 12.89 4.62
C LEU A 126 9.61 14.29 4.15
N SER A 127 8.40 14.74 4.49
CA SER A 127 7.91 16.08 4.12
C SER A 127 8.80 17.21 4.63
N ARG A 128 9.38 17.08 5.83
CA ARG A 128 10.30 18.08 6.41
C ARG A 128 11.67 18.15 5.72
N ARG A 129 12.08 17.09 5.02
CA ARG A 129 13.36 17.06 4.28
C ARG A 129 13.24 17.63 2.87
N SER A 130 12.02 17.78 2.37
CA SER A 130 11.72 18.29 1.03
C SER A 130 11.38 19.79 1.01
N THR A 131 11.31 20.44 2.18
CA THR A 131 11.15 21.89 2.37
C THR A 131 12.48 22.55 2.69
#